data_AF-A0AAW5EQX8-F1
#
_entry.id   AF-A0AAW5EQX8-F1
#
_cell.length_a   1.000
_cell.length_b   1.000
_cell.length_c   1.000
_cell.angle_alpha   90.00
_cell.angle_beta   90.00
_cell.angle_gamma   90.00
#
_symmetry.space_group_name_H-M   'P 1'
#
loop_
_entity.id
_entity.type
_entity.pdbx_description
1 polymer ?
#
loop_
_entity_poly.entity_id
_entity_poly.type
_entity_poly.pdbx_seq_one_letter_code
_entity_poly.pdbx_strand_id
1 'polypeptide(L)'
;MNAHAPRYRTLDMPGILALLSGLPDIAARLGGDGAQWTICEVSDGNLNNVFVVDGPHGGVCVKQSLPYVRVDPSWKMPLDRTFFEASYLRDIHPLVPGLTTRCLHFDPDLFVLVVESLSGHTVYRTALMAGAQWPRVVPDIATFVARATFGTSVLCAPFEHVFERQAVYARNTTLRRITLDLVLDDPYHDHPRNHWDDRRLDDVVGRIRASCTVRRVVDGLRLRFLTCPQALLHGDLHTGSIMATATDTRVIDGEFAIYGPIGFDCGMFVGNLVLRRFADPSPDAGRACVHDIHRFWNGFVAEFTRQWATAHPTPSDPSGPCAFFLPDAEDASSRGERTPGPSQDPLQDLPPGRAAFLRAVFEDMVGYAATEIIRRIIGYAHTADFDVIPTHDARTVRRRAALVFAYGLLRHHGTHDGVNAAFGALVGQGEVE
;
A
#
# COMPACT_ATOMS: atom_id res chain seq x y z
N MET A 1 14.42 2.37 45.87
CA MET A 1 14.11 2.97 44.55
C MET A 1 14.35 1.89 43.52
N ASN A 2 13.32 1.13 43.14
CA ASN A 2 13.46 -0.02 42.24
C ASN A 2 13.73 0.47 40.82
N ALA A 3 14.97 0.28 40.37
CA ALA A 3 15.35 0.36 38.98
C ALA A 3 14.44 -0.58 38.18
N HIS A 4 13.54 -0.01 37.37
CA HIS A 4 12.77 -0.78 36.40
C HIS A 4 13.75 -1.44 35.43
N ALA A 5 13.80 -2.77 35.47
CA ALA A 5 14.43 -3.57 34.42
C ALA A 5 13.88 -3.13 33.05
N PRO A 6 14.66 -3.25 31.96
CA PRO A 6 14.15 -2.94 30.62
C PRO A 6 12.85 -3.73 30.38
N ARG A 7 11.73 -3.01 30.15
CA ARG A 7 10.39 -3.63 29.97
C ARG A 7 10.30 -4.47 28.69
N TYR A 8 11.05 -4.09 27.67
CA TYR A 8 11.08 -4.80 26.40
C TYR A 8 11.99 -6.04 26.46
N ARG A 9 11.50 -7.14 25.92
CA ARG A 9 12.27 -8.34 25.57
C ARG A 9 11.67 -8.98 24.33
N THR A 10 12.53 -9.56 23.48
CA THR A 10 12.05 -10.39 22.36
C THR A 10 11.45 -11.68 22.93
N LEU A 11 10.29 -12.07 22.41
CA LEU A 11 9.61 -13.28 22.81
C LEU A 11 9.96 -14.42 21.85
N ASP A 12 10.27 -15.57 22.44
CA ASP A 12 10.30 -16.86 21.76
C ASP A 12 8.90 -17.49 21.77
N MET A 13 8.74 -18.65 21.12
CA MET A 13 7.45 -19.34 21.05
C MET A 13 6.83 -19.62 22.43
N PRO A 14 7.56 -20.13 23.44
CA PRO A 14 7.01 -20.26 24.81
C PRO A 14 6.58 -18.92 25.41
N GLY A 15 7.38 -17.85 25.21
CA GLY A 15 7.05 -16.51 25.66
C GLY A 15 5.77 -15.95 25.04
N ILE A 16 5.53 -16.22 23.76
CA ILE A 16 4.28 -15.86 23.06
C ILE A 16 3.10 -16.64 23.64
N LEU A 17 3.20 -17.96 23.80
CA LEU A 17 2.12 -18.77 24.39
C LEU A 17 1.75 -18.32 25.80
N ALA A 18 2.75 -18.00 26.63
CA ALA A 18 2.55 -17.46 27.97
C ALA A 18 1.86 -16.09 27.96
N LEU A 19 2.25 -15.19 27.05
CA LEU A 19 1.60 -13.89 26.88
C LEU A 19 0.12 -14.08 26.50
N LEU A 20 -0.17 -14.88 25.47
CA LEU A 20 -1.54 -15.09 24.98
C LEU A 20 -2.44 -15.78 26.02
N SER A 21 -1.89 -16.71 26.79
CA SER A 21 -2.61 -17.37 27.90
C SER A 21 -3.00 -16.38 29.01
N GLY A 22 -2.23 -15.30 29.18
CA GLY A 22 -2.52 -14.22 30.13
C GLY A 22 -3.56 -13.21 29.65
N LEU A 23 -4.05 -13.32 28.41
CA LEU A 23 -5.02 -12.40 27.80
C LEU A 23 -6.39 -13.09 27.66
N PRO A 24 -7.36 -12.85 28.56
CA PRO A 24 -8.61 -13.61 28.61
C PRO A 24 -9.39 -13.64 27.28
N ASP A 25 -9.49 -12.50 26.59
CA ASP A 25 -10.21 -12.40 25.32
C ASP A 25 -9.54 -13.19 24.20
N ILE A 26 -8.19 -13.24 24.21
CA ILE A 26 -7.42 -13.98 23.21
C ILE A 26 -7.46 -15.48 23.52
N ALA A 27 -7.28 -15.87 24.79
CA ALA A 27 -7.39 -17.24 25.23
C ALA A 27 -8.79 -17.81 24.93
N ALA A 28 -9.85 -17.03 25.14
CA ALA A 28 -11.21 -17.42 24.78
C ALA A 28 -11.39 -17.61 23.26
N ARG A 29 -10.77 -16.75 22.43
CA ARG A 29 -10.78 -16.86 20.97
C ARG A 29 -10.07 -18.11 20.47
N LEU A 30 -8.93 -18.46 21.08
CA LEU A 30 -8.19 -19.67 20.75
C LEU A 30 -8.90 -20.94 21.27
N GLY A 31 -9.55 -20.85 22.43
CA GLY A 31 -10.20 -21.97 23.10
C GLY A 31 -9.20 -22.91 23.77
N GLY A 32 -9.68 -23.81 24.65
CA GLY A 32 -8.80 -24.75 25.36
C GLY A 32 -7.77 -24.08 26.28
N ASP A 33 -6.71 -24.82 26.61
CA ASP A 33 -5.54 -24.29 27.32
C ASP A 33 -4.32 -24.13 26.39
N GLY A 34 -3.29 -23.43 26.88
CA GLY A 34 -2.07 -23.19 26.11
C GLY A 34 -1.28 -24.45 25.71
N ALA A 35 -1.53 -25.61 26.33
CA ALA A 35 -0.91 -26.87 25.94
C ALA A 35 -1.59 -27.51 24.71
N GLN A 36 -2.81 -27.06 24.37
CA GLN A 36 -3.54 -27.49 23.18
C GLN A 36 -3.28 -26.58 21.96
N TRP A 37 -2.55 -25.47 22.13
CA TRP A 37 -2.26 -24.55 21.05
C TRP A 37 -1.03 -24.97 20.26
N THR A 38 -1.08 -24.79 18.96
CA THR A 38 0.09 -24.90 18.08
C THR A 38 0.61 -23.50 17.77
N ILE A 39 1.93 -23.37 17.65
CA ILE A 39 2.59 -22.12 17.30
C ILE A 39 3.63 -22.37 16.22
N CYS A 40 3.64 -21.50 15.21
CA CYS A 40 4.60 -21.53 14.11
C CYS A 40 5.12 -20.12 13.87
N GLU A 41 6.44 -19.98 13.67
CA GLU A 41 7.03 -18.73 13.21
C GLU A 41 6.94 -18.67 11.68
N VAL A 42 6.35 -17.58 11.16
CA VAL A 42 6.13 -17.34 9.74
C VAL A 42 6.79 -16.04 9.28
N SER A 43 7.90 -15.66 9.90
CA SER A 43 8.66 -14.43 9.62
C SER A 43 9.23 -14.42 8.19
N ASP A 44 8.45 -13.98 7.21
CA ASP A 44 8.84 -13.80 5.80
C ASP A 44 9.20 -12.34 5.48
N GLY A 45 8.67 -11.37 6.24
CA GLY A 45 8.95 -9.93 6.10
C GLY A 45 10.32 -9.46 6.63
N ASN A 46 10.66 -8.21 6.34
CA ASN A 46 11.99 -7.63 6.61
C ASN A 46 12.19 -7.11 8.03
N LEU A 47 11.11 -6.80 8.77
CA LEU A 47 11.17 -5.94 9.97
C LEU A 47 10.83 -6.63 11.28
N ASN A 48 9.88 -7.57 11.28
CA ASN A 48 9.21 -8.02 12.50
C ASN A 48 9.24 -9.55 12.61
N ASN A 49 9.15 -10.06 13.84
CA ASN A 49 8.86 -11.48 14.06
C ASN A 49 7.35 -11.70 13.97
N VAL A 50 6.94 -12.74 13.27
CA VAL A 50 5.52 -13.06 13.06
C VAL A 50 5.28 -14.51 13.45
N PHE A 51 4.30 -14.73 14.32
CA PHE A 51 3.88 -16.05 14.77
C PHE A 51 2.40 -16.26 14.48
N VAL A 52 2.05 -17.44 13.96
CA VAL A 52 0.66 -17.90 13.90
C VAL A 52 0.45 -18.86 15.06
N VAL A 53 -0.62 -18.62 15.83
CA VAL A 53 -1.04 -19.47 16.94
C VAL A 53 -2.44 -19.96 16.67
N ASP A 54 -2.62 -21.28 16.57
CA ASP A 54 -3.91 -21.92 16.36
C ASP A 54 -4.32 -22.68 17.62
N GLY A 55 -5.59 -22.52 18.00
CA GLY A 55 -6.24 -23.26 19.08
C GLY A 55 -7.52 -23.94 18.59
N PRO A 56 -8.20 -24.72 19.45
CA PRO A 56 -9.41 -25.47 19.09
C PRO A 56 -10.55 -24.65 18.48
N HIS A 57 -10.66 -23.35 18.79
CA HIS A 57 -11.75 -22.49 18.32
C HIS A 57 -11.35 -21.54 17.18
N GLY A 58 -10.06 -21.41 16.88
CA GLY A 58 -9.56 -20.51 15.85
C GLY A 58 -8.11 -20.12 16.09
N GLY A 59 -7.62 -19.15 15.29
CA GLY A 59 -6.23 -18.70 15.34
C GLY A 59 -6.08 -17.19 15.49
N VAL A 60 -4.88 -16.79 15.92
CA VAL A 60 -4.40 -15.40 15.92
C VAL A 60 -3.03 -15.30 15.27
N CYS A 61 -2.72 -14.14 14.74
CA CYS A 61 -1.38 -13.78 14.29
C CYS A 61 -0.77 -12.79 15.29
N VAL A 62 0.47 -13.02 15.68
CA VAL A 62 1.21 -12.22 16.66
C VAL A 62 2.44 -11.64 15.99
N LYS A 63 2.55 -10.32 15.98
CA LYS A 63 3.65 -9.57 15.40
C LYS A 63 4.40 -8.82 16.49
N GLN A 64 5.72 -8.98 16.54
CA GLN A 64 6.58 -8.24 17.48
C GLN A 64 7.63 -7.43 16.73
N SER A 65 7.72 -6.13 17.04
CA SER A 65 8.82 -5.30 16.59
C SER A 65 10.15 -5.71 17.22
N LEU A 66 11.19 -5.77 16.39
CA LEU A 66 12.59 -5.91 16.81
C LEU A 66 13.31 -4.55 16.82
N PRO A 67 14.35 -4.35 17.65
CA PRO A 67 15.09 -3.08 17.69
C PRO A 67 16.03 -2.86 16.48
N TYR A 68 15.85 -3.65 15.42
CA TYR A 68 16.64 -3.66 14.19
C TYR A 68 15.80 -4.23 13.03
N VAL A 69 16.29 -4.05 11.79
CA VAL A 69 15.76 -4.72 10.60
C VAL A 69 16.14 -6.20 10.66
N ARG A 70 15.17 -7.12 10.59
CA ARG A 70 15.39 -8.56 10.78
C ARG A 70 16.42 -9.14 9.79
N VAL A 71 16.37 -8.69 8.53
CA VAL A 71 17.29 -9.14 7.47
C VAL A 71 18.65 -8.43 7.48
N ASP A 72 18.78 -7.33 8.24
CA ASP A 72 20.03 -6.61 8.48
C ASP A 72 20.08 -6.10 9.92
N PRO A 73 20.54 -6.94 10.88
CA PRO A 73 20.59 -6.56 12.29
C PRO A 73 21.48 -5.36 12.62
N SER A 74 22.34 -4.93 11.68
CA SER A 74 23.17 -3.73 11.84
C SER A 74 22.33 -2.44 11.76
N TRP A 75 21.20 -2.49 11.04
CA TRP A 75 20.30 -1.36 10.90
C TRP A 75 19.32 -1.29 12.06
N LYS A 76 19.56 -0.35 12.99
CA LYS A 76 18.65 -0.08 14.12
C LYS A 76 17.30 0.47 13.65
N MET A 77 16.23 -0.03 14.27
CA MET A 77 14.85 0.34 13.93
C MET A 77 14.06 0.58 15.23
N PRO A 78 13.26 1.65 15.34
CA PRO A 78 12.48 1.91 16.54
C PRO A 78 11.32 0.91 16.67
N LEU A 79 11.03 0.53 17.90
CA LEU A 79 10.03 -0.49 18.22
C LEU A 79 8.58 0.00 18.05
N ASP A 80 8.38 1.32 18.03
CA ASP A 80 7.06 1.95 17.99
C ASP A 80 6.34 1.85 16.64
N ARG A 81 6.95 1.26 15.62
CA ARG A 81 6.26 0.89 14.38
C ARG A 81 5.04 -0.01 14.59
N THR A 82 5.10 -0.94 15.54
CA THR A 82 3.93 -1.77 15.89
C THR A 82 2.84 -0.97 16.59
N PHE A 83 3.17 0.14 17.27
CA PHE A 83 2.16 1.08 17.77
C PHE A 83 1.42 1.76 16.61
N PHE A 84 2.14 2.21 15.58
CA PHE A 84 1.52 2.84 14.40
C PHE A 84 0.66 1.85 13.62
N GLU A 85 1.10 0.60 13.48
CA GLU A 85 0.30 -0.46 12.87
C GLU A 85 -0.98 -0.77 13.66
N ALA A 86 -0.88 -0.92 14.98
CA ALA A 86 -2.05 -1.13 15.83
C ALA A 86 -3.03 0.06 15.77
N SER A 87 -2.50 1.29 15.73
CA SER A 87 -3.28 2.52 15.60
C SER A 87 -3.97 2.59 14.24
N TYR A 88 -3.23 2.27 13.17
CA TYR A 88 -3.75 2.20 11.81
C TYR A 88 -4.92 1.25 11.77
N LEU A 89 -4.73 -0.02 12.16
CA LEU A 89 -5.78 -1.06 12.18
C LEU A 89 -7.05 -0.61 12.91
N ARG A 90 -6.93 0.10 14.03
CA ARG A 90 -8.10 0.64 14.76
C ARG A 90 -8.82 1.75 14.00
N ASP A 91 -8.08 2.61 13.29
CA ASP A 91 -8.62 3.71 12.52
C ASP A 91 -9.32 3.26 11.24
N ILE A 92 -8.74 2.31 10.49
CA ILE A 92 -9.28 1.93 9.18
C ILE A 92 -10.22 0.72 9.22
N HIS A 93 -10.09 -0.23 10.16
CA HIS A 93 -10.96 -1.42 10.21
C HIS A 93 -12.47 -1.08 10.18
N PRO A 94 -12.97 -0.05 10.94
CA PRO A 94 -14.37 0.34 10.85
C PRO A 94 -14.81 0.88 9.47
N LEU A 95 -13.87 1.42 8.69
CA LEU A 95 -14.12 2.01 7.38
C LEU A 95 -14.08 0.97 6.26
N VAL A 96 -13.33 -0.12 6.44
CA VAL A 96 -13.09 -1.16 5.44
C VAL A 96 -13.48 -2.56 5.93
N PRO A 97 -14.76 -2.78 6.30
CA PRO A 97 -15.17 -4.05 6.89
C PRO A 97 -14.88 -5.22 5.95
N GLY A 98 -14.16 -6.23 6.47
CA GLY A 98 -13.80 -7.44 5.73
C GLY A 98 -12.60 -7.31 4.78
N LEU A 99 -11.96 -6.13 4.67
CA LEU A 99 -10.83 -5.91 3.77
C LEU A 99 -9.48 -5.73 4.50
N THR A 100 -9.47 -5.82 5.83
CA THR A 100 -8.26 -5.85 6.67
C THR A 100 -8.50 -6.75 7.88
N THR A 101 -7.49 -6.91 8.74
CA THR A 101 -7.60 -7.67 9.99
C THR A 101 -7.98 -6.77 11.15
N ARG A 102 -8.77 -7.28 12.10
CA ARG A 102 -8.99 -6.57 13.36
C ARG A 102 -7.74 -6.58 14.25
N CYS A 103 -7.39 -5.44 14.83
CA CYS A 103 -6.47 -5.37 15.98
C CYS A 103 -7.16 -5.96 17.22
N LEU A 104 -6.69 -7.11 17.70
CA LEU A 104 -7.24 -7.81 18.86
C LEU A 104 -6.60 -7.36 20.16
N HIS A 105 -5.28 -7.16 20.16
CA HIS A 105 -4.53 -6.69 21.32
C HIS A 105 -3.27 -5.95 20.89
N PHE A 106 -2.82 -4.98 21.68
CA PHE A 106 -1.52 -4.35 21.53
C PHE A 106 -0.89 -4.15 22.90
N ASP A 107 0.30 -4.71 23.10
CA ASP A 107 1.12 -4.52 24.29
C ASP A 107 2.16 -3.42 24.03
N PRO A 108 2.07 -2.26 24.71
CA PRO A 108 2.98 -1.14 24.49
C PRO A 108 4.36 -1.31 25.14
N ASP A 109 4.52 -2.25 26.08
CA ASP A 109 5.80 -2.51 26.76
C ASP A 109 6.65 -3.50 25.96
N LEU A 110 6.00 -4.50 25.35
CA LEU A 110 6.65 -5.54 24.53
C LEU A 110 6.59 -5.26 23.02
N PHE A 111 5.83 -4.24 22.59
CA PHE A 111 5.52 -3.93 21.19
C PHE A 111 5.00 -5.14 20.43
N VAL A 112 4.06 -5.86 21.06
CA VAL A 112 3.39 -7.03 20.50
C VAL A 112 2.00 -6.62 20.03
N LEU A 113 1.72 -6.86 18.75
CA LEU A 113 0.40 -6.72 18.15
C LEU A 113 -0.18 -8.10 17.90
N VAL A 114 -1.40 -8.33 18.37
CA VAL A 114 -2.19 -9.53 18.07
C VAL A 114 -3.34 -9.14 17.13
N VAL A 115 -3.42 -9.80 15.98
CA VAL A 115 -4.46 -9.62 14.98
C VAL A 115 -5.15 -10.93 14.66
N GLU A 116 -6.24 -10.86 13.90
CA GLU A 116 -6.91 -12.05 13.38
C GLU A 116 -5.96 -12.88 12.53
N SER A 117 -5.98 -14.20 12.70
CA SER A 117 -5.24 -15.08 11.81
C SER A 117 -5.88 -15.10 10.42
N LEU A 118 -5.03 -15.04 9.40
CA LEU A 118 -5.37 -15.28 8.00
C LEU A 118 -4.82 -16.65 7.54
N SER A 119 -4.76 -17.63 8.45
CA SER A 119 -4.45 -19.02 8.11
C SER A 119 -5.34 -19.48 6.94
N GLY A 120 -4.71 -19.91 5.85
CA GLY A 120 -5.39 -20.30 4.61
C GLY A 120 -5.33 -19.25 3.49
N HIS A 121 -4.99 -18.00 3.79
CA HIS A 121 -4.69 -16.99 2.77
C HIS A 121 -3.24 -17.10 2.31
N THR A 122 -2.99 -16.67 1.08
CA THR A 122 -1.64 -16.58 0.50
C THR A 122 -1.31 -15.12 0.23
N VAL A 123 -0.07 -14.71 0.47
CA VAL A 123 0.43 -13.40 0.02
C VAL A 123 0.18 -13.24 -1.48
N TYR A 124 -0.47 -12.16 -1.88
CA TYR A 124 -0.97 -11.99 -3.24
C TYR A 124 0.15 -12.01 -4.28
N ARG A 125 1.32 -11.44 -3.97
CA ARG A 125 2.53 -11.57 -4.81
C ARG A 125 2.90 -13.04 -5.05
N THR A 126 2.96 -13.84 -4.00
CA THR A 126 3.27 -15.28 -4.10
C THR A 126 2.22 -16.01 -4.95
N ALA A 127 0.95 -15.70 -4.76
CA ALA A 127 -0.13 -16.28 -5.55
C ALA A 127 -0.04 -15.89 -7.04
N LEU A 128 0.21 -14.60 -7.33
CA LEU A 128 0.45 -14.14 -8.68
C LEU A 128 1.63 -14.89 -9.29
N MET A 129 2.78 -14.96 -8.61
CA MET A 129 3.98 -15.68 -9.05
C MET A 129 3.69 -17.16 -9.39
N ALA A 130 2.77 -17.80 -8.65
CA ALA A 130 2.29 -19.14 -8.92
C ALA A 130 1.23 -19.25 -10.05
N GLY A 131 0.86 -18.14 -10.69
CA GLY A 131 -0.09 -18.08 -11.80
C GLY A 131 -1.56 -17.92 -11.38
N ALA A 132 -1.85 -17.63 -10.11
CA ALA A 132 -3.22 -17.50 -9.62
C ALA A 132 -4.01 -16.41 -10.35
N GLN A 133 -5.26 -16.73 -10.71
CA GLN A 133 -6.20 -15.83 -11.35
C GLN A 133 -7.29 -15.45 -10.35
N TRP A 134 -7.06 -14.42 -9.54
CA TRP A 134 -7.98 -13.97 -8.49
C TRP A 134 -8.57 -12.59 -8.84
N PRO A 135 -9.57 -12.53 -9.74
CA PRO A 135 -10.06 -11.29 -10.33
C PRO A 135 -10.76 -10.35 -9.32
N ARG A 136 -11.01 -10.83 -8.09
CA ARG A 136 -11.61 -10.04 -7.01
C ARG A 136 -10.62 -9.12 -6.30
N VAL A 137 -9.34 -9.49 -6.25
CA VAL A 137 -8.35 -8.75 -5.44
C VAL A 137 -8.26 -7.29 -5.89
N VAL A 138 -8.16 -7.04 -7.20
CA VAL A 138 -8.03 -5.68 -7.72
C VAL A 138 -9.24 -4.77 -7.37
N PRO A 139 -10.50 -5.19 -7.62
CA PRO A 139 -11.68 -4.45 -7.14
C PRO A 139 -11.76 -4.28 -5.62
N ASP A 140 -11.38 -5.31 -4.84
CA ASP A 140 -11.39 -5.27 -3.38
C ASP A 140 -10.37 -4.24 -2.85
N ILE A 141 -9.18 -4.17 -3.46
CA ILE A 141 -8.15 -3.18 -3.12
C ILE A 141 -8.57 -1.76 -3.54
N ALA A 142 -9.23 -1.61 -4.68
CA ALA A 142 -9.82 -0.33 -5.08
C ALA A 142 -10.84 0.18 -4.04
N THR A 143 -11.70 -0.73 -3.56
CA THR A 143 -12.69 -0.45 -2.51
C THR A 143 -12.00 -0.11 -1.18
N PHE A 144 -10.97 -0.85 -0.80
CA PHE A 144 -10.18 -0.60 0.40
C PHE A 144 -9.58 0.81 0.39
N VAL A 145 -8.84 1.16 -0.67
CA VAL A 145 -8.16 2.47 -0.76
C VAL A 145 -9.19 3.60 -0.76
N ALA A 146 -10.28 3.47 -1.53
CA ALA A 146 -11.34 4.48 -1.58
C ALA A 146 -12.00 4.73 -0.22
N ARG A 147 -12.37 3.67 0.50
CA ARG A 147 -13.00 3.77 1.84
C ARG A 147 -12.04 4.28 2.91
N ALA A 148 -10.85 3.71 2.99
CA ALA A 148 -9.86 4.11 3.99
C ALA A 148 -9.47 5.58 3.81
N THR A 149 -9.17 6.00 2.57
CA THR A 149 -8.71 7.37 2.32
C THR A 149 -9.84 8.40 2.37
N PHE A 150 -11.04 8.09 1.84
CA PHE A 150 -12.18 9.00 1.96
C PHE A 150 -12.54 9.20 3.44
N GLY A 151 -12.77 8.12 4.19
CA GLY A 151 -13.22 8.15 5.58
C GLY A 151 -12.22 8.72 6.60
N THR A 152 -10.95 8.91 6.21
CA THR A 152 -9.92 9.55 7.05
C THR A 152 -9.51 10.94 6.58
N SER A 153 -10.05 11.41 5.45
CA SER A 153 -9.79 12.73 4.89
C SER A 153 -10.68 13.82 5.51
N VAL A 154 -10.26 15.08 5.35
CA VAL A 154 -11.09 16.27 5.66
C VAL A 154 -12.35 16.38 4.81
N LEU A 155 -12.47 15.57 3.75
CA LEU A 155 -13.69 15.51 2.95
C LEU A 155 -14.80 14.75 3.69
N CYS A 156 -14.48 13.81 4.58
CA CYS A 156 -15.47 12.94 5.23
C CYS A 156 -15.48 13.00 6.76
N ALA A 157 -14.34 13.22 7.40
CA ALA A 157 -14.25 13.22 8.86
C ALA A 157 -14.23 14.65 9.43
N PRO A 158 -14.74 14.86 10.65
CA PRO A 158 -14.64 16.15 11.34
C PRO A 158 -13.20 16.65 11.42
N PHE A 159 -13.02 17.96 11.34
CA PHE A 159 -11.71 18.62 11.33
C PHE A 159 -10.84 18.12 12.49
N GLU A 160 -11.32 18.24 13.73
CA GLU A 160 -10.58 17.90 14.93
C GLU A 160 -10.09 16.45 14.89
N HIS A 161 -10.94 15.51 14.48
CA HIS A 161 -10.61 14.10 14.39
C HIS A 161 -9.51 13.81 13.36
N VAL A 162 -9.54 14.49 12.20
CA VAL A 162 -8.49 14.36 11.19
C VAL A 162 -7.15 14.87 11.72
N PHE A 163 -7.14 16.03 12.37
CA PHE A 163 -5.90 16.66 12.85
C PHE A 163 -5.34 15.97 14.11
N GLU A 164 -6.18 15.39 14.96
CA GLU A 164 -5.75 14.52 16.07
C GLU A 164 -5.05 13.26 15.55
N ARG A 165 -5.63 12.59 14.55
CA ARG A 165 -4.97 11.46 13.88
C ARG A 165 -3.67 11.89 13.21
N GLN A 166 -3.67 13.00 12.49
CA GLN A 166 -2.44 13.54 11.89
C GLN A 166 -1.33 13.73 12.93
N ALA A 167 -1.65 14.25 14.12
CA ALA A 167 -0.67 14.42 15.20
C ALA A 167 -0.07 13.07 15.66
N VAL A 168 -0.86 12.00 15.70
CA VAL A 168 -0.35 10.64 15.98
C VAL A 168 0.61 10.19 14.89
N TYR A 169 0.19 10.17 13.63
CA TYR A 169 1.01 9.62 12.53
C TYR A 169 2.16 10.55 12.08
N ALA A 170 2.14 11.82 12.47
CA ALA A 170 3.29 12.72 12.32
C ALA A 170 4.53 12.20 13.09
N ARG A 171 4.32 11.39 14.13
CA ARG A 171 5.40 10.78 14.92
C ARG A 171 6.06 9.59 14.23
N ASN A 172 5.47 9.02 13.16
CA ASN A 172 6.01 7.90 12.40
C ASN A 172 7.18 8.34 11.48
N THR A 173 8.12 9.08 12.04
CA THR A 173 9.19 9.79 11.34
C THR A 173 10.22 8.86 10.75
N THR A 174 10.52 7.74 11.41
CA THR A 174 11.53 6.79 10.95
C THR A 174 11.06 6.04 9.71
N LEU A 175 9.84 5.50 9.72
CA LEU A 175 9.31 4.81 8.54
C LEU A 175 9.05 5.79 7.40
N ARG A 176 8.58 7.01 7.70
CA ARG A 176 8.52 8.10 6.71
C ARG A 176 9.89 8.39 6.08
N ARG A 177 10.96 8.43 6.89
CA ARG A 177 12.34 8.62 6.41
C ARG A 177 12.76 7.48 5.47
N ILE A 178 12.43 6.24 5.80
CA ILE A 178 12.73 5.08 4.95
C ILE A 178 12.03 5.22 3.59
N THR A 179 10.75 5.61 3.55
CA THR A 179 10.06 5.84 2.28
C THR A 179 10.71 6.96 1.47
N LEU A 180 11.05 8.08 2.12
CA LEU A 180 11.73 9.19 1.44
C LEU A 180 13.05 8.75 0.82
N ASP A 181 13.90 8.09 1.60
CA ASP A 181 15.24 7.71 1.17
C ASP A 181 15.14 6.61 0.09
N LEU A 182 14.38 5.54 0.34
CA LEU A 182 14.40 4.36 -0.52
C LEU A 182 13.49 4.45 -1.75
N VAL A 183 12.45 5.30 -1.73
CA VAL A 183 11.49 5.41 -2.85
C VAL A 183 11.67 6.72 -3.62
N LEU A 184 12.03 7.81 -2.94
CA LEU A 184 11.95 9.17 -3.48
C LEU A 184 13.29 9.91 -3.52
N ASP A 185 14.41 9.25 -3.20
CA ASP A 185 15.74 9.86 -3.17
C ASP A 185 16.82 8.93 -3.73
N ASP A 186 17.22 7.89 -2.99
CA ASP A 186 18.37 7.03 -3.26
C ASP A 186 18.42 6.56 -4.72
N PRO A 187 17.36 6.01 -5.35
CA PRO A 187 17.44 5.48 -6.73
C PRO A 187 17.84 6.51 -7.79
N TYR A 188 17.67 7.80 -7.51
CA TYR A 188 17.83 8.91 -8.47
C TYR A 188 19.20 9.60 -8.41
N HIS A 189 20.08 9.14 -7.51
CA HIS A 189 21.46 9.58 -7.42
C HIS A 189 22.38 8.40 -7.12
N ASP A 190 23.70 8.64 -7.12
CA ASP A 190 24.65 7.59 -6.79
C ASP A 190 24.73 7.39 -5.28
N HIS A 191 24.13 6.30 -4.81
CA HIS A 191 23.95 6.01 -3.39
C HIS A 191 24.35 4.56 -3.06
N PRO A 192 25.09 4.30 -1.96
CA PRO A 192 25.62 2.98 -1.62
C PRO A 192 24.55 1.91 -1.34
N ARG A 193 23.30 2.30 -1.08
CA ARG A 193 22.19 1.33 -0.90
C ARG A 193 21.65 0.77 -2.21
N ASN A 194 21.88 1.47 -3.32
CA ASN A 194 21.41 1.03 -4.63
C ASN A 194 22.26 -0.13 -5.12
N HIS A 195 21.63 -1.16 -5.64
CA HIS A 195 22.33 -2.30 -6.22
C HIS A 195 21.51 -2.96 -7.32
N TRP A 196 22.21 -3.56 -8.28
CA TRP A 196 21.63 -4.42 -9.32
C TRP A 196 22.74 -5.33 -9.87
N ASP A 197 22.38 -6.56 -10.25
CA ASP A 197 23.37 -7.61 -10.53
C ASP A 197 23.91 -7.60 -11.98
N ASP A 198 23.34 -6.80 -12.89
CA ASP A 198 23.68 -6.84 -14.32
C ASP A 198 23.92 -5.43 -14.89
N ARG A 199 25.14 -5.20 -15.40
CA ARG A 199 25.58 -3.92 -15.99
C ARG A 199 24.82 -3.49 -17.23
N ARG A 200 24.04 -4.38 -17.84
CA ARG A 200 23.14 -4.00 -18.95
C ARG A 200 22.01 -3.06 -18.50
N LEU A 201 21.83 -2.85 -17.20
CA LEU A 201 20.93 -1.83 -16.67
C LEU A 201 21.60 -0.45 -16.57
N ASP A 202 22.93 -0.36 -16.62
CA ASP A 202 23.69 0.89 -16.40
C ASP A 202 23.25 2.01 -17.35
N ASP A 203 22.89 1.68 -18.60
CA ASP A 203 22.45 2.66 -19.59
C ASP A 203 21.14 3.34 -19.18
N VAL A 204 20.14 2.56 -18.76
CA VAL A 204 18.84 3.09 -18.36
C VAL A 204 18.92 3.77 -16.99
N VAL A 205 19.71 3.25 -16.05
CA VAL A 205 19.97 3.90 -14.77
C VAL A 205 20.67 5.24 -14.98
N GLY A 206 21.69 5.29 -15.83
CA GLY A 206 22.36 6.52 -16.21
C GLY A 206 21.40 7.55 -16.80
N ARG A 207 20.48 7.13 -17.69
CA ARG A 207 19.43 8.03 -18.23
C ARG A 207 18.48 8.56 -17.15
N ILE A 208 18.04 7.71 -16.23
CA ILE A 208 17.16 8.10 -15.11
C ILE A 208 17.84 9.18 -14.27
N ARG A 209 19.08 8.91 -13.81
CA ARG A 209 19.84 9.81 -12.93
C ARG A 209 20.27 11.12 -13.60
N ALA A 210 20.60 11.08 -14.91
CA ALA A 210 21.01 12.27 -15.66
C ALA A 210 19.85 13.18 -16.08
N SER A 211 18.61 12.67 -16.10
CA SER A 211 17.46 13.42 -16.60
C SER A 211 17.02 14.52 -15.63
N CYS A 212 17.19 15.78 -16.04
CA CYS A 212 16.68 16.94 -15.28
C CYS A 212 15.15 16.92 -15.15
N THR A 213 14.43 16.44 -16.16
CA THR A 213 12.97 16.31 -16.10
C THR A 213 12.55 15.29 -15.03
N VAL A 214 13.17 14.11 -15.02
CA VAL A 214 12.86 13.08 -14.03
C VAL A 214 13.17 13.56 -12.63
N ARG A 215 14.34 14.18 -12.40
CA ARG A 215 14.69 14.73 -11.08
C ARG A 215 13.67 15.75 -10.59
N ARG A 216 13.24 16.70 -11.44
CA ARG A 216 12.21 17.69 -11.06
C ARG A 216 10.87 17.03 -10.71
N VAL A 217 10.45 16.01 -11.45
CA VAL A 217 9.21 15.28 -11.16
C VAL A 217 9.33 14.54 -9.82
N VAL A 218 10.44 13.85 -9.59
CA VAL A 218 10.70 13.15 -8.33
C VAL A 218 10.78 14.14 -7.15
N ASP A 219 11.46 15.28 -7.30
CA ASP A 219 11.49 16.34 -6.29
C ASP A 219 10.07 16.88 -6.00
N GLY A 220 9.25 17.03 -7.04
CA GLY A 220 7.84 17.41 -6.91
C GLY A 220 7.02 16.36 -6.14
N LEU A 221 7.15 15.08 -6.49
CA LEU A 221 6.50 13.97 -5.76
C LEU A 221 6.99 13.90 -4.32
N ARG A 222 8.29 14.08 -4.07
CA ARG A 222 8.89 14.13 -2.73
C ARG A 222 8.31 15.27 -1.91
N LEU A 223 8.19 16.47 -2.49
CA LEU A 223 7.56 17.61 -1.83
C LEU A 223 6.09 17.31 -1.53
N ARG A 224 5.34 16.78 -2.51
CA ARG A 224 3.93 16.39 -2.33
C ARG A 224 3.75 15.36 -1.21
N PHE A 225 4.60 14.35 -1.14
CA PHE A 225 4.60 13.35 -0.06
C PHE A 225 4.81 13.98 1.33
N LEU A 226 5.66 15.02 1.42
CA LEU A 226 5.97 15.71 2.67
C LEU A 226 4.92 16.75 3.09
N THR A 227 4.22 17.37 2.14
CA THR A 227 3.40 18.57 2.39
C THR A 227 1.91 18.42 2.06
N CYS A 228 1.47 17.27 1.56
CA CYS A 228 0.08 17.04 1.16
C CYS A 228 -0.59 15.93 1.98
N PRO A 229 -1.02 16.19 3.23
CA PRO A 229 -1.66 15.20 4.09
C PRO A 229 -3.15 15.03 3.76
N GLN A 230 -3.47 14.43 2.60
CA GLN A 230 -4.86 14.29 2.12
C GLN A 230 -5.69 13.30 2.95
N ALA A 231 -5.11 12.16 3.31
CA ALA A 231 -5.78 11.10 4.05
C ALA A 231 -4.76 10.21 4.79
N LEU A 232 -5.24 9.34 5.68
CA LEU A 232 -4.42 8.30 6.30
C LEU A 232 -4.17 7.19 5.28
N LEU A 233 -2.90 7.04 4.89
CA LEU A 233 -2.41 6.04 3.96
C LEU A 233 -1.96 4.78 4.70
N HIS A 234 -1.96 3.66 4.00
CA HIS A 234 -1.20 2.47 4.37
C HIS A 234 0.31 2.74 4.35
N GLY A 235 0.79 3.46 3.33
CA GLY A 235 2.18 3.90 3.22
C GLY A 235 3.17 2.86 2.67
N ASP A 236 2.72 1.64 2.36
CA ASP A 236 3.51 0.59 1.69
C ASP A 236 2.60 -0.47 1.04
N LEU A 237 1.58 -0.02 0.31
CA LEU A 237 0.53 -0.88 -0.27
C LEU A 237 1.02 -1.58 -1.56
N HIS A 238 1.94 -2.53 -1.43
CA HIS A 238 2.36 -3.40 -2.53
C HIS A 238 1.65 -4.76 -2.47
N THR A 239 1.78 -5.60 -3.52
CA THR A 239 1.16 -6.95 -3.56
C THR A 239 1.69 -7.93 -2.50
N GLY A 240 2.70 -7.53 -1.72
CA GLY A 240 3.20 -8.30 -0.57
C GLY A 240 2.43 -7.99 0.72
N SER A 241 1.83 -6.82 0.82
CA SER A 241 1.01 -6.35 1.95
C SER A 241 -0.47 -6.73 1.79
N ILE A 242 -0.74 -7.73 0.95
CA ILE A 242 -2.08 -8.23 0.64
C ILE A 242 -2.04 -9.76 0.79
N MET A 243 -2.92 -10.30 1.61
CA MET A 243 -3.17 -11.74 1.70
C MET A 243 -4.55 -12.03 1.13
N ALA A 244 -4.66 -13.05 0.29
CA ALA A 244 -5.91 -13.36 -0.40
C ALA A 244 -6.14 -14.86 -0.58
N THR A 245 -7.39 -15.19 -0.84
CA THR A 245 -7.85 -16.42 -1.49
C THR A 245 -8.54 -16.05 -2.80
N ALA A 246 -9.16 -17.01 -3.48
CA ALA A 246 -9.99 -16.71 -4.64
C ALA A 246 -11.23 -15.83 -4.31
N THR A 247 -11.66 -15.81 -3.05
CA THR A 247 -12.93 -15.19 -2.62
C THR A 247 -12.81 -14.14 -1.50
N ASP A 248 -11.66 -14.03 -0.85
CA ASP A 248 -11.43 -13.08 0.26
C ASP A 248 -10.10 -12.35 0.08
N THR A 249 -10.09 -11.04 0.34
CA THR A 249 -8.94 -10.15 0.14
C THR A 249 -8.71 -9.34 1.42
N ARG A 250 -7.49 -9.39 1.97
CA ARG A 250 -7.13 -8.72 3.23
C ARG A 250 -5.84 -7.93 3.08
N VAL A 251 -5.90 -6.65 3.37
CA VAL A 251 -4.72 -5.77 3.50
C VAL A 251 -4.15 -5.89 4.90
N ILE A 252 -2.84 -6.04 5.00
CA ILE A 252 -2.06 -6.24 6.24
C ILE A 252 -0.86 -5.29 6.27
N ASP A 253 -0.16 -5.19 7.41
CA ASP A 253 1.13 -4.47 7.53
C ASP A 253 1.08 -2.94 7.31
N GLY A 254 0.07 -2.28 7.87
CA GLY A 254 -0.04 -0.81 7.89
C GLY A 254 0.96 -0.08 8.82
N GLU A 255 2.17 -0.60 9.00
CA GLU A 255 3.18 0.00 9.89
C GLU A 255 3.75 1.31 9.33
N PHE A 256 3.80 1.46 8.00
CA PHE A 256 4.21 2.69 7.31
C PHE A 256 3.12 3.78 7.27
N ALA A 257 2.03 3.60 8.03
CA ALA A 257 0.90 4.51 7.99
C ALA A 257 1.32 5.97 8.27
N ILE A 258 0.87 6.85 7.38
CA ILE A 258 1.12 8.29 7.41
C ILE A 258 -0.08 9.04 6.84
N TYR A 259 -0.25 10.29 7.24
CA TYR A 259 -1.10 11.20 6.46
C TYR A 259 -0.31 11.73 5.26
N GLY A 260 -0.80 11.46 4.05
CA GLY A 260 -0.11 11.77 2.80
C GLY A 260 -1.03 11.84 1.59
N PRO A 261 -0.47 11.95 0.36
CA PRO A 261 -1.25 12.04 -0.86
C PRO A 261 -1.86 10.69 -1.21
N ILE A 262 -3.16 10.65 -1.48
CA ILE A 262 -3.93 9.42 -1.77
C ILE A 262 -3.32 8.65 -2.94
N GLY A 263 -2.82 9.38 -3.94
CA GLY A 263 -2.16 8.78 -5.10
C GLY A 263 -0.91 7.96 -4.76
N PHE A 264 -0.31 8.12 -3.56
CA PHE A 264 0.83 7.30 -3.14
C PHE A 264 0.45 5.82 -2.99
N ASP A 265 -0.57 5.49 -2.20
CA ASP A 265 -1.03 4.10 -2.04
C ASP A 265 -1.54 3.51 -3.36
N CYS A 266 -2.30 4.31 -4.14
CA CYS A 266 -2.73 3.92 -5.48
C CYS A 266 -1.51 3.59 -6.38
N GLY A 267 -0.48 4.43 -6.34
CA GLY A 267 0.73 4.27 -7.13
C GLY A 267 1.56 3.06 -6.70
N MET A 268 1.73 2.84 -5.39
CA MET A 268 2.42 1.64 -4.86
C MET A 268 1.75 0.35 -5.37
N PHE A 269 0.42 0.29 -5.33
CA PHE A 269 -0.31 -0.89 -5.80
C PHE A 269 -0.21 -1.06 -7.33
N VAL A 270 -0.49 0.00 -8.10
CA VAL A 270 -0.42 -0.03 -9.57
C VAL A 270 1.00 -0.32 -10.07
N GLY A 271 2.02 0.27 -9.45
CA GLY A 271 3.42 -0.02 -9.77
C GLY A 271 3.76 -1.50 -9.62
N ASN A 272 3.20 -2.18 -8.63
CA ASN A 272 3.37 -3.63 -8.46
C ASN A 272 2.61 -4.46 -9.49
N LEU A 273 1.43 -4.02 -9.98
CA LEU A 273 0.77 -4.65 -11.13
C LEU A 273 1.63 -4.54 -12.40
N VAL A 274 2.29 -3.41 -12.60
CA VAL A 274 3.21 -3.20 -13.72
C VAL A 274 4.48 -4.04 -13.58
N LEU A 275 5.07 -4.12 -12.38
CA LEU A 275 6.21 -5.03 -12.13
C LEU A 275 5.84 -6.47 -12.46
N ARG A 276 4.66 -6.92 -12.01
CA ARG A 276 4.12 -8.24 -12.34
C ARG A 276 3.98 -8.44 -13.85
N ARG A 277 3.47 -7.45 -14.58
CA ARG A 277 3.36 -7.49 -16.05
C ARG A 277 4.70 -7.75 -16.73
N PHE A 278 5.78 -7.12 -16.26
CA PHE A 278 7.11 -7.33 -16.84
C PHE A 278 7.71 -8.68 -16.41
N ALA A 279 7.34 -9.19 -15.24
CA ALA A 279 7.73 -10.52 -14.80
C ALA A 279 6.98 -11.66 -15.53
N ASP A 280 5.79 -11.40 -16.06
CA ASP A 280 4.97 -12.38 -16.77
C ASP A 280 5.26 -12.37 -18.30
N PRO A 281 5.86 -13.44 -18.85
CA PRO A 281 6.21 -13.49 -20.27
C PRO A 281 5.00 -13.73 -21.19
N SER A 282 3.81 -13.97 -20.64
CA SER A 282 2.61 -14.30 -21.42
C SER A 282 2.24 -13.18 -22.41
N PRO A 283 1.85 -13.49 -23.66
CA PRO A 283 1.48 -12.47 -24.65
C PRO A 283 0.35 -11.54 -24.20
N ASP A 284 -0.59 -12.08 -23.41
CA ASP A 284 -1.75 -11.34 -22.89
C ASP A 284 -1.47 -10.50 -21.65
N ALA A 285 -0.30 -10.65 -21.01
CA ALA A 285 0.00 -10.00 -19.74
C ALA A 285 -0.18 -8.47 -19.82
N GLY A 286 0.14 -7.86 -20.96
CA GLY A 286 -0.06 -6.43 -21.23
C GLY A 286 -1.49 -5.98 -21.15
N ARG A 287 -2.37 -6.71 -21.86
CA ARG A 287 -3.81 -6.43 -21.85
C ARG A 287 -4.41 -6.68 -20.47
N ALA A 288 -4.02 -7.78 -19.81
CA ALA A 288 -4.47 -8.11 -18.47
C ALA A 288 -4.09 -7.01 -17.45
N CYS A 289 -2.84 -6.55 -17.46
CA CYS A 289 -2.37 -5.50 -16.56
C CYS A 289 -3.11 -4.18 -16.78
N VAL A 290 -3.27 -3.73 -18.03
CA VAL A 290 -4.02 -2.49 -18.32
C VAL A 290 -5.48 -2.62 -17.90
N HIS A 291 -6.10 -3.79 -18.10
CA HIS A 291 -7.46 -4.06 -17.64
C HIS A 291 -7.57 -4.01 -16.11
N ASP A 292 -6.61 -4.58 -15.38
CA ASP A 292 -6.59 -4.49 -13.92
C ASP A 292 -6.38 -3.06 -13.42
N ILE A 293 -5.54 -2.26 -14.08
CA ILE A 293 -5.38 -0.84 -13.74
C ILE A 293 -6.68 -0.06 -13.99
N HIS A 294 -7.41 -0.35 -15.08
CA HIS A 294 -8.74 0.21 -15.32
C HIS A 294 -9.74 -0.19 -14.23
N ARG A 295 -9.78 -1.48 -13.86
CA ARG A 295 -10.65 -1.98 -12.79
C ARG A 295 -10.34 -1.32 -11.45
N PHE A 296 -9.05 -1.17 -11.13
CA PHE A 296 -8.61 -0.48 -9.92
C PHE A 296 -9.07 0.97 -9.93
N TRP A 297 -8.70 1.74 -10.97
CA TRP A 297 -8.99 3.17 -11.03
C TRP A 297 -10.50 3.46 -11.05
N ASN A 298 -11.25 2.76 -11.88
CA ASN A 298 -12.70 2.96 -11.98
C ASN A 298 -13.42 2.52 -10.70
N GLY A 299 -12.99 1.41 -10.08
CA GLY A 299 -13.53 0.96 -8.81
C GLY A 299 -13.24 1.95 -7.67
N PHE A 300 -12.03 2.50 -7.64
CA PHE A 300 -11.62 3.52 -6.67
C PHE A 300 -12.47 4.79 -6.83
N VAL A 301 -12.56 5.33 -8.05
CA VAL A 301 -13.36 6.54 -8.32
C VAL A 301 -14.83 6.31 -7.99
N ALA A 302 -15.40 5.18 -8.40
CA ALA A 302 -16.80 4.86 -8.13
C ALA A 302 -17.09 4.80 -6.62
N GLU A 303 -16.27 4.09 -5.84
CA GLU A 303 -16.49 3.96 -4.40
C GLU A 303 -16.19 5.26 -3.63
N PHE A 304 -15.17 6.02 -4.05
CA PHE A 304 -14.83 7.31 -3.44
C PHE A 304 -15.94 8.33 -3.67
N THR A 305 -16.43 8.44 -4.91
CA THR A 305 -17.51 9.36 -5.28
C THR A 305 -18.85 8.95 -4.69
N ARG A 306 -19.13 7.64 -4.56
CA ARG A 306 -20.32 7.13 -3.86
C ARG A 306 -20.36 7.61 -2.42
N GLN A 307 -19.24 7.51 -1.68
CA GLN A 307 -19.18 8.02 -0.31
C GLN A 307 -19.27 9.55 -0.26
N TRP A 308 -18.62 10.24 -1.21
CA TRP A 308 -18.67 11.69 -1.34
C TRP A 308 -20.06 12.23 -1.72
N ALA A 309 -20.90 11.42 -2.36
CA ALA A 309 -22.28 11.79 -2.66
C ALA A 309 -23.17 11.76 -1.41
N THR A 310 -22.84 10.92 -0.41
CA THR A 310 -23.64 10.73 0.80
C THR A 310 -23.14 11.50 2.02
N ALA A 311 -21.92 12.03 1.95
CA ALA A 311 -21.36 12.85 3.00
C ALA A 311 -21.84 14.30 2.85
N HIS A 312 -22.55 14.80 3.85
CA HIS A 312 -23.12 16.14 3.86
C HIS A 312 -22.95 16.81 5.23
N PRO A 313 -22.73 18.14 5.28
CA PRO A 313 -22.85 18.90 6.51
C PRO A 313 -24.23 18.69 7.11
N THR A 314 -24.30 18.63 8.43
CA THR A 314 -25.59 18.54 9.15
C THR A 314 -25.99 19.92 9.65
N PRO A 315 -27.27 20.22 9.92
CA PRO A 315 -27.66 21.50 10.50
C PRO A 315 -26.97 21.80 11.85
N SER A 316 -26.60 20.75 12.59
CA SER A 316 -25.84 20.82 13.85
C SER A 316 -24.32 20.98 13.65
N ASP A 317 -23.82 20.73 12.45
CA ASP A 317 -22.42 20.92 12.04
C ASP A 317 -22.36 21.41 10.58
N PRO A 318 -22.73 22.69 10.33
CA PRO A 318 -22.80 23.26 8.98
C PRO A 318 -21.40 23.48 8.35
N SER A 319 -20.35 23.45 9.18
CA SER A 319 -18.94 23.36 8.79
C SER A 319 -18.43 21.92 8.69
N GLY A 320 -19.33 20.94 8.85
CA GLY A 320 -18.99 19.54 8.98
C GLY A 320 -18.39 18.94 7.71
N PRO A 321 -18.07 17.64 7.74
CA PRO A 321 -17.49 16.96 6.59
C PRO A 321 -18.34 17.20 5.33
N CYS A 322 -17.65 17.39 4.20
CA CYS A 322 -18.22 17.79 2.90
C CYS A 322 -18.67 19.24 2.70
N ALA A 323 -18.14 20.22 3.45
CA ALA A 323 -18.23 21.64 3.04
C ALA A 323 -17.42 21.96 1.75
N PHE A 324 -16.52 21.06 1.32
CA PHE A 324 -15.69 21.22 0.13
C PHE A 324 -16.37 20.65 -1.11
N PHE A 325 -16.39 21.45 -2.19
CA PHE A 325 -16.91 21.04 -3.50
C PHE A 325 -18.37 20.57 -3.45
N LEU A 326 -19.22 21.35 -2.76
CA LEU A 326 -20.68 21.19 -2.79
C LEU A 326 -21.16 21.30 -4.25
N PRO A 327 -22.09 20.43 -4.69
CA PRO A 327 -22.71 20.59 -5.99
C PRO A 327 -23.48 21.90 -6.03
N ASP A 328 -23.30 22.71 -7.07
CA ASP A 328 -24.12 23.90 -7.26
C ASP A 328 -25.57 23.50 -7.57
N ALA A 329 -26.54 24.36 -7.26
CA ALA A 329 -27.96 24.09 -7.53
C ALA A 329 -28.24 23.81 -9.03
N GLU A 330 -27.36 24.28 -9.92
CA GLU A 330 -27.42 24.02 -11.37
C GLU A 330 -26.95 22.59 -11.73
N ASP A 331 -26.01 22.00 -10.98
CA ASP A 331 -25.43 20.67 -11.25
C ASP A 331 -26.44 19.53 -11.01
N ALA A 332 -27.35 19.71 -10.04
CA ALA A 332 -28.32 18.69 -9.64
C ALA A 332 -29.42 18.43 -10.69
N SER A 333 -29.64 19.36 -11.61
CA SER A 333 -30.74 19.32 -12.58
C SER A 333 -30.48 18.43 -13.81
N SER A 334 -29.26 17.89 -13.96
CA SER A 334 -28.79 17.32 -15.24
C SER A 334 -28.44 15.82 -15.25
N ARG A 335 -28.57 15.06 -14.15
CA ARG A 335 -27.96 13.72 -14.07
C ARG A 335 -28.93 12.60 -13.68
N GLY A 336 -29.18 11.71 -14.63
CA GLY A 336 -29.64 10.34 -14.35
C GLY A 336 -28.45 9.45 -14.02
N GLU A 337 -28.62 8.53 -13.06
CA GLU A 337 -27.61 7.53 -12.68
C GLU A 337 -27.21 6.70 -13.91
N ARG A 338 -26.00 6.92 -14.42
CA ARG A 338 -25.36 6.04 -15.41
C ARG A 338 -24.01 5.63 -14.86
N THR A 339 -23.81 4.33 -14.70
CA THR A 339 -22.49 3.76 -14.46
C THR A 339 -21.67 3.90 -15.75
N PRO A 340 -20.49 4.55 -15.74
CA PRO A 340 -19.67 4.65 -16.94
C PRO A 340 -19.33 3.25 -17.47
N GLY A 341 -19.34 3.08 -18.79
CA GLY A 341 -18.79 1.87 -19.40
C GLY A 341 -17.29 1.73 -19.11
N PRO A 342 -16.70 0.53 -19.25
CA PRO A 342 -15.29 0.26 -18.91
C PRO A 342 -14.26 1.09 -19.71
N SER A 343 -14.68 1.84 -20.74
CA SER A 343 -13.83 2.67 -21.60
C SER A 343 -14.08 4.18 -21.49
N GLN A 344 -14.98 4.63 -20.62
CA GLN A 344 -15.28 6.06 -20.42
C GLN A 344 -14.47 6.63 -19.26
N ASP A 345 -14.06 7.90 -19.37
CA ASP A 345 -13.40 8.62 -18.28
C ASP A 345 -14.35 8.66 -17.06
N PRO A 346 -13.99 8.03 -15.92
CA PRO A 346 -14.87 7.98 -14.75
C PRO A 346 -15.06 9.36 -14.09
N LEU A 347 -14.33 10.39 -14.55
CA LEU A 347 -14.41 11.76 -14.03
C LEU A 347 -15.33 12.67 -14.86
N GLN A 348 -15.77 12.25 -16.04
CA GLN A 348 -16.51 13.09 -17.00
C GLN A 348 -17.80 13.66 -16.40
N ASP A 349 -18.53 12.83 -15.64
CA ASP A 349 -19.80 13.18 -15.03
C ASP A 349 -19.63 13.58 -13.56
N LEU A 350 -18.51 14.22 -13.17
CA LEU A 350 -18.35 14.78 -11.82
C LEU A 350 -18.43 16.31 -11.85
N PRO A 351 -18.84 16.96 -10.74
CA PRO A 351 -18.69 18.41 -10.61
C PRO A 351 -17.23 18.81 -10.81
N PRO A 352 -16.93 19.95 -11.46
CA PRO A 352 -15.56 20.32 -11.86
C PRO A 352 -14.52 20.23 -10.74
N GLY A 353 -14.88 20.64 -9.51
CA GLY A 353 -13.98 20.56 -8.36
C GLY A 353 -13.66 19.14 -7.90
N ARG A 354 -14.65 18.24 -7.91
CA ARG A 354 -14.45 16.81 -7.58
C ARG A 354 -13.63 16.11 -8.67
N ALA A 355 -13.92 16.43 -9.94
CA ALA A 355 -13.14 15.93 -11.07
C ALA A 355 -11.67 16.39 -11.00
N ALA A 356 -11.43 17.67 -10.66
CA ALA A 356 -10.08 18.20 -10.51
C ALA A 356 -9.30 17.53 -9.35
N PHE A 357 -9.95 17.30 -8.21
CA PHE A 357 -9.34 16.59 -7.09
C PHE A 357 -8.91 15.17 -7.49
N LEU A 358 -9.80 14.39 -8.09
CA LEU A 358 -9.51 13.02 -8.49
C LEU A 358 -8.50 12.95 -9.66
N ARG A 359 -8.48 13.93 -10.55
CA ARG A 359 -7.44 14.05 -11.58
C ARG A 359 -6.05 14.26 -10.96
N ALA A 360 -5.94 15.07 -9.91
CA ALA A 360 -4.68 15.22 -9.18
C ALA A 360 -4.26 13.92 -8.45
N VAL A 361 -5.22 13.16 -7.91
CA VAL A 361 -4.95 11.83 -7.33
C VAL A 361 -4.45 10.85 -8.41
N PHE A 362 -5.03 10.88 -9.61
CA PHE A 362 -4.57 10.07 -10.75
C PHE A 362 -3.13 10.42 -11.17
N GLU A 363 -2.83 11.72 -11.28
CA GLU A 363 -1.50 12.20 -11.64
C GLU A 363 -0.44 11.76 -10.61
N ASP A 364 -0.78 11.83 -9.32
CA ASP A 364 0.06 11.30 -8.24
C ASP A 364 0.24 9.78 -8.36
N MET A 365 -0.84 9.03 -8.61
CA MET A 365 -0.79 7.58 -8.80
C MET A 365 0.19 7.17 -9.91
N VAL A 366 0.15 7.85 -11.06
CA VAL A 366 1.07 7.56 -12.18
C VAL A 366 2.52 7.84 -11.77
N GLY A 367 2.77 8.98 -11.09
CA GLY A 367 4.10 9.34 -10.60
C GLY A 367 4.66 8.31 -9.62
N TYR A 368 3.91 8.00 -8.55
CA TYR A 368 4.34 7.06 -7.53
C TYR A 368 4.40 5.61 -8.01
N ALA A 369 3.60 5.21 -9.01
CA ALA A 369 3.76 3.92 -9.67
C ALA A 369 5.12 3.82 -10.37
N ALA A 370 5.57 4.89 -11.04
CA ALA A 370 6.88 4.91 -11.67
C ALA A 370 8.03 4.89 -10.64
N THR A 371 7.90 5.60 -9.51
CA THR A 371 8.91 5.56 -8.44
C THR A 371 8.99 4.17 -7.80
N GLU A 372 7.85 3.51 -7.60
CA GLU A 372 7.79 2.13 -7.09
C GLU A 372 8.47 1.14 -8.03
N ILE A 373 8.23 1.23 -9.34
CA ILE A 373 8.88 0.36 -10.33
C ILE A 373 10.41 0.54 -10.28
N ILE A 374 10.88 1.79 -10.26
CA ILE A 374 12.32 2.10 -10.25
C ILE A 374 12.98 1.57 -8.97
N ARG A 375 12.44 1.92 -7.79
CA ARG A 375 13.06 1.53 -6.52
C ARG A 375 13.11 0.02 -6.30
N ARG A 376 12.15 -0.74 -6.86
CA ARG A 376 12.10 -2.21 -6.77
C ARG A 376 13.10 -2.92 -7.69
N ILE A 377 13.72 -2.22 -8.63
CA ILE A 377 14.67 -2.82 -9.58
C ILE A 377 16.12 -2.39 -9.30
N ILE A 378 16.34 -1.14 -8.86
CA ILE A 378 17.70 -0.59 -8.69
C ILE A 378 17.96 0.00 -7.30
N GLY A 379 16.95 0.01 -6.44
CA GLY A 379 17.05 0.54 -5.08
C GLY A 379 17.54 -0.50 -4.07
N TYR A 380 17.22 -0.28 -2.80
CA TYR A 380 17.63 -1.19 -1.72
C TYR A 380 16.78 -2.47 -1.62
N ALA A 381 15.45 -2.36 -1.80
CA ALA A 381 14.53 -3.47 -1.55
C ALA A 381 13.92 -3.95 -2.87
N HIS A 382 14.45 -5.04 -3.41
CA HIS A 382 13.98 -5.61 -4.67
C HIS A 382 12.63 -6.32 -4.54
N THR A 383 12.04 -6.67 -5.68
CA THR A 383 10.82 -7.49 -5.72
C THR A 383 11.08 -8.90 -6.26
N ALA A 384 10.40 -9.89 -5.67
CA ALA A 384 10.54 -11.30 -6.02
C ALA A 384 9.82 -11.70 -7.33
N ASP A 385 8.98 -10.82 -7.91
CA ASP A 385 8.20 -11.15 -9.11
C ASP A 385 9.05 -11.70 -10.24
N PHE A 386 10.25 -11.14 -10.44
CA PHE A 386 11.16 -11.57 -11.51
C PHE A 386 11.82 -12.92 -11.25
N ASP A 387 11.77 -13.47 -10.03
CA ASP A 387 12.45 -14.73 -9.69
C ASP A 387 11.77 -15.95 -10.31
N VAL A 388 10.54 -15.81 -10.82
CA VAL A 388 9.87 -16.84 -11.63
C VAL A 388 10.48 -17.01 -13.02
N ILE A 389 11.26 -16.03 -13.49
CA ILE A 389 11.92 -16.09 -14.80
C ILE A 389 13.24 -16.89 -14.65
N PRO A 390 13.40 -18.01 -15.38
CA PRO A 390 14.44 -19.00 -15.08
C PRO A 390 15.86 -18.53 -15.40
N THR A 391 16.04 -17.71 -16.44
CA THR A 391 17.38 -17.28 -16.87
C THR A 391 17.69 -15.87 -16.39
N HIS A 392 18.94 -15.65 -15.96
CA HIS A 392 19.43 -14.31 -15.63
C HIS A 392 19.27 -13.35 -16.81
N ASP A 393 19.52 -13.84 -18.03
CA ASP A 393 19.38 -13.06 -19.26
C ASP A 393 17.96 -12.51 -19.48
N ALA A 394 16.95 -13.38 -19.42
CA ALA A 394 15.56 -12.96 -19.57
C ALA A 394 15.10 -12.05 -18.42
N ARG A 395 15.58 -12.29 -17.18
CA ARG A 395 15.33 -11.39 -16.04
C ARG A 395 15.85 -9.99 -16.31
N THR A 396 17.08 -9.86 -16.79
CA THR A 396 17.68 -8.56 -17.09
C THR A 396 16.90 -7.83 -18.19
N VAL A 397 16.54 -8.50 -19.28
CA VAL A 397 15.77 -7.90 -20.38
C VAL A 397 14.44 -7.32 -19.86
N ARG A 398 13.70 -8.10 -19.06
CA ARG A 398 12.42 -7.67 -18.49
C ARG A 398 12.55 -6.55 -17.46
N ARG A 399 13.55 -6.62 -16.57
CA ARG A 399 13.85 -5.54 -15.61
C ARG A 399 14.21 -4.24 -16.34
N ARG A 400 15.02 -4.33 -17.41
CA ARG A 400 15.37 -3.19 -18.25
C ARG A 400 14.13 -2.57 -18.90
N ALA A 401 13.23 -3.40 -19.45
CA ALA A 401 11.98 -2.93 -20.06
C ALA A 401 11.09 -2.19 -19.03
N ALA A 402 10.96 -2.73 -17.82
CA ALA A 402 10.23 -2.08 -16.72
C ALA A 402 10.84 -0.70 -16.35
N LEU A 403 12.16 -0.60 -16.26
CA LEU A 403 12.85 0.68 -16.02
C LEU A 403 12.64 1.68 -17.15
N VAL A 404 12.70 1.24 -18.41
CA VAL A 404 12.45 2.11 -19.58
C VAL A 404 11.01 2.62 -19.56
N PHE A 405 10.05 1.76 -19.22
CA PHE A 405 8.64 2.14 -19.08
C PHE A 405 8.44 3.18 -17.96
N ALA A 406 8.98 2.92 -16.76
CA ALA A 406 8.88 3.86 -15.64
C ALA A 406 9.59 5.19 -15.90
N TYR A 407 10.74 5.16 -16.59
CA TYR A 407 11.42 6.36 -17.08
C TYR A 407 10.53 7.17 -18.04
N GLY A 408 9.81 6.49 -18.94
CA GLY A 408 8.81 7.11 -19.82
C GLY A 408 7.70 7.82 -19.05
N LEU A 409 7.11 7.14 -18.05
CA LEU A 409 6.07 7.72 -17.18
C LEU A 409 6.55 9.01 -16.50
N LEU A 410 7.76 9.02 -15.93
CA LEU A 410 8.29 10.21 -15.27
C LEU A 410 8.64 11.33 -16.25
N ARG A 411 9.07 11.02 -17.49
CA ARG A 411 9.34 12.03 -18.51
C ARG A 411 8.09 12.74 -19.03
N HIS A 412 6.97 12.04 -19.03
CA HIS A 412 5.67 12.51 -19.51
C HIS A 412 4.67 12.69 -18.36
N HIS A 413 5.18 12.84 -17.13
CA HIS A 413 4.35 13.09 -15.95
C HIS A 413 3.52 14.37 -16.14
N GLY A 414 2.27 14.34 -15.70
CA GLY A 414 1.30 15.42 -15.89
C GLY A 414 0.66 15.51 -17.28
N THR A 415 1.08 14.70 -18.27
CA THR A 415 0.47 14.72 -19.62
C THR A 415 -0.54 13.59 -19.86
N HIS A 416 -0.72 12.69 -18.90
CA HIS A 416 -1.62 11.55 -19.03
C HIS A 416 -3.03 11.89 -18.53
N ASP A 417 -4.01 11.84 -19.43
CA ASP A 417 -5.42 12.16 -19.16
C ASP A 417 -6.27 10.94 -18.74
N GLY A 418 -5.68 9.75 -18.70
CA GLY A 418 -6.33 8.54 -18.22
C GLY A 418 -5.45 7.29 -18.30
N VAL A 419 -6.01 6.15 -17.87
CA VAL A 419 -5.27 4.87 -17.76
C VAL A 419 -4.64 4.45 -19.09
N ASN A 420 -5.35 4.59 -20.21
CA ASN A 420 -4.81 4.22 -21.52
C ASN A 420 -3.63 5.11 -21.94
N ALA A 421 -3.70 6.42 -21.68
CA ALA A 421 -2.62 7.34 -21.99
C ALA A 421 -1.36 7.07 -21.16
N ALA A 422 -1.52 6.66 -19.90
CA ALA A 422 -0.39 6.32 -19.01
C ALA A 422 0.17 4.91 -19.26
N PHE A 423 -0.70 3.90 -19.33
CA PHE A 423 -0.30 2.49 -19.25
C PHE A 423 -0.57 1.69 -20.53
N GLY A 424 -1.21 2.27 -21.55
CA GLY A 424 -1.59 1.56 -22.78
C GLY A 424 -0.40 0.97 -23.55
N ALA A 425 0.80 1.57 -23.42
CA ALA A 425 2.02 1.04 -24.03
C ALA A 425 2.39 -0.38 -23.55
N LEU A 426 1.91 -0.82 -22.37
CA LEU A 426 2.15 -2.18 -21.85
C LEU A 426 1.56 -3.29 -22.74
N VAL A 427 0.57 -2.97 -23.58
CA VAL A 427 -0.05 -3.90 -24.54
C VAL A 427 0.90 -4.21 -25.71
N GLY A 428 1.70 -3.24 -26.15
CA GLY A 428 2.59 -3.36 -27.32
C GLY A 428 4.00 -3.87 -27.01
N GLN A 429 4.44 -3.85 -25.75
CA GLN A 429 5.81 -4.24 -25.36
C GLN A 429 6.06 -5.77 -25.29
N GLY A 430 5.27 -6.56 -26.02
CA GLY A 430 5.47 -8.01 -26.18
C GLY A 430 6.62 -8.39 -27.13
N GLU A 431 7.11 -7.45 -27.95
CA GLU A 431 8.08 -7.68 -29.04
C GLU A 431 9.37 -6.87 -28.86
N VAL A 432 9.97 -6.91 -27.66
CA VAL A 432 11.35 -6.40 -27.50
C VAL A 432 12.30 -7.59 -27.64
N GLU A 433 12.59 -7.93 -28.90
CA GLU A 433 13.84 -8.63 -29.28
C GLU A 433 15.01 -7.64 -29.36
#